data_AF-A0A2T7NN90-F1
#
_entry.id   AF-A0A2T7NN90-F1
#
_cell.length_a   1.000
_cell.length_b   1.000
_cell.length_c   1.000
_cell.angle_alpha   90.00
_cell.angle_beta   90.00
_cell.angle_gamma   90.00
#
_symmetry.space_group_name_H-M   'P 1'
#
loop_
_entity.id
_entity.type
_entity.pdbx_description
1 polymer ?
#
loop_
_entity_poly.entity_id
_entity_poly.type
_entity_poly.pdbx_seq_one_letter_code
_entity_poly.pdbx_strand_id
1 'polypeptide(L)'
;MISHELTLEIPRVSTKDIGGYACKLSNMNRKDIKFCELKIKLEGKTMCDVPSVPLNSRTSLTCYFPEDLSKNTADFSVYHHSGRSESGTVMSCKRIGDHRSCNTIGGYEFDQTVTNHLTVGIPKAQEDQEGSYSCHYTSSAPVRYENCSLTLTTVTSFCNISSVVETEPASLTCTFNVDVNATKNNFSLARIGGADSKGVDIVTCTWLKDQLKCTTAPGYEVNNTVTDHLVIRVPRASRDHTGTYTCHDQLKCTTAPGYEVNNLVTDRLVIRVPRASRDHTGTYVCHVTGSSMDGFKSCDFILIPDVPAVVLTVAIAVLVFIPVSLVIVFLVFKCKQSKELDGKASSEAIPLISPEENTSSSPTVLSKEEYLIG
;
A
#
# COMPACT_ATOMS: atom_id res chain seq x y z
N MET A 1 54.12 26.84 11.45
CA MET A 1 54.14 27.05 9.99
C MET A 1 52.69 27.13 9.53
N ILE A 2 52.25 28.30 9.09
CA ILE A 2 50.93 28.46 8.47
C ILE A 2 51.16 28.20 6.98
N SER A 3 50.71 27.05 6.50
CA SER A 3 50.73 26.76 5.06
C SER A 3 49.76 27.72 4.37
N HIS A 4 50.21 28.33 3.27
CA HIS A 4 49.35 29.13 2.39
C HIS A 4 48.53 28.25 1.44
N GLU A 5 48.64 26.93 1.60
CA GLU A 5 48.02 25.92 0.77
C GLU A 5 47.18 24.97 1.63
N LEU A 6 45.95 24.74 1.18
CA LEU A 6 45.04 23.72 1.72
C LEU A 6 44.79 22.68 0.63
N THR A 7 45.18 21.44 0.90
CA THR A 7 44.97 20.31 0.00
C THR A 7 43.75 19.51 0.46
N LEU A 8 42.77 19.32 -0.44
CA LEU A 8 41.68 18.37 -0.25
C LEU A 8 42.05 17.06 -0.94
N GLU A 9 42.27 16.01 -0.16
CA GLU A 9 42.51 14.67 -0.68
C GLU A 9 41.20 13.86 -0.65
N ILE A 10 40.81 13.29 -1.79
CA ILE A 10 39.68 12.37 -1.92
C ILE A 10 40.27 10.99 -2.20
N PRO A 11 40.42 10.11 -1.18
CA PRO A 11 41.20 8.88 -1.31
C PRO A 11 40.68 7.90 -2.37
N ARG A 12 39.37 7.93 -2.62
CA ARG A 12 38.69 7.13 -3.64
C ARG A 12 37.58 7.97 -4.28
N VAL A 13 37.90 8.57 -5.42
CA VAL A 13 36.94 9.38 -6.17
C VAL A 13 35.84 8.49 -6.75
N SER A 14 34.60 8.88 -6.53
CA SER A 14 33.38 8.25 -7.04
C SER A 14 32.54 9.27 -7.80
N THR A 15 31.46 8.81 -8.45
CA THR A 15 30.49 9.71 -9.12
C THR A 15 29.90 10.76 -8.18
N LYS A 16 29.79 10.46 -6.88
CA LYS A 16 29.30 11.39 -5.84
C LYS A 16 30.23 12.59 -5.63
N ASP A 17 31.48 12.47 -6.05
CA ASP A 17 32.49 13.51 -5.96
C ASP A 17 32.56 14.36 -7.25
N ILE A 18 31.82 14.02 -8.30
CA ILE A 18 31.79 14.86 -9.51
C ILE A 18 31.05 16.16 -9.20
N GLY A 19 31.67 17.30 -9.49
CA GLY A 19 31.01 18.58 -9.29
C GLY A 19 31.94 19.79 -9.30
N GLY A 20 31.34 20.95 -9.04
CA GLY A 20 32.05 22.21 -8.85
C GLY A 20 32.56 22.35 -7.42
N TYR A 21 33.87 22.49 -7.28
CA TYR A 21 34.54 22.75 -6.02
C TYR A 21 34.95 24.22 -5.95
N ALA A 22 34.82 24.81 -4.77
CA ALA A 22 35.28 26.15 -4.51
C ALA A 22 35.96 26.21 -3.15
N CYS A 23 37.12 26.84 -3.08
CA CYS A 23 37.77 27.17 -1.83
C CYS A 23 37.31 28.56 -1.38
N LYS A 24 36.83 28.67 -0.15
CA LYS A 24 36.35 29.93 0.43
C LYS A 24 36.95 30.13 1.82
N LEU A 25 37.65 31.25 2.01
CA LEU A 25 38.02 31.73 3.35
C LEU A 25 36.85 32.48 3.99
N SER A 26 36.73 32.43 5.32
CA SER A 26 35.59 33.01 6.05
C SER A 26 35.36 34.50 5.78
N ASN A 27 36.42 35.24 5.46
CA ASN A 27 36.40 36.67 5.14
C ASN A 27 36.40 36.97 3.62
N MET A 28 36.30 35.96 2.76
CA MET A 28 36.33 36.11 1.30
C MET A 28 34.98 36.58 0.76
N ASN A 29 34.99 37.58 -0.12
CA ASN A 29 33.79 38.08 -0.76
C ASN A 29 33.28 37.10 -1.82
N ARG A 30 31.96 37.04 -2.03
CA ARG A 30 31.31 36.04 -2.88
C ARG A 30 31.72 36.12 -4.35
N LYS A 31 32.09 37.32 -4.81
CA LYS A 31 32.53 37.59 -6.20
C LYS A 31 33.93 37.06 -6.50
N ASP A 32 34.74 36.84 -5.47
CA ASP A 32 36.13 36.41 -5.62
C ASP A 32 36.27 34.87 -5.57
N ILE A 33 35.16 34.15 -5.34
CA ILE A 33 35.12 32.69 -5.30
C ILE A 33 35.26 32.15 -6.72
N LYS A 34 36.37 31.46 -6.97
CA LYS A 34 36.59 30.71 -8.22
C LYS A 34 36.20 29.25 -8.01
N PHE A 35 35.53 28.70 -9.02
CA PHE A 35 35.16 27.30 -9.07
C PHE A 35 36.18 26.53 -9.91
N CYS A 36 36.52 25.33 -9.48
CA CYS A 36 37.14 24.29 -10.31
C CYS A 36 36.16 23.13 -10.43
N GLU A 37 36.28 22.34 -11.50
CA GLU A 37 35.38 21.23 -11.77
C GLU A 37 36.15 19.92 -11.63
N LEU A 38 35.70 19.04 -10.73
CA LEU A 38 36.22 17.68 -10.64
C LEU A 38 35.54 16.83 -11.70
N LYS A 39 36.30 16.39 -12.70
CA LYS A 39 35.87 15.46 -13.74
C LYS A 39 36.57 14.13 -13.54
N ILE A 40 35.82 13.05 -13.67
CA ILE A 40 36.39 11.71 -13.73
C ILE A 40 36.61 11.34 -15.19
N LYS A 41 37.84 10.97 -15.54
CA LYS A 41 38.13 10.36 -16.83
C LYS A 41 37.80 8.88 -16.73
N LEU A 42 36.74 8.46 -17.38
CA LEU A 42 36.33 7.06 -17.41
C LEU A 42 37.18 6.31 -18.45
N GLU A 43 38.02 5.38 -18.02
CA GLU A 43 38.85 4.56 -18.92
C GLU A 43 38.01 3.46 -19.60
N GLY A 44 37.26 3.83 -20.63
CA GLY A 44 36.48 2.88 -21.43
C GLY A 44 35.36 2.18 -20.66
N LYS A 45 34.84 2.84 -19.62
CA LYS A 45 33.71 2.36 -18.84
C LYS A 45 32.57 3.37 -18.77
N THR A 46 31.35 2.90 -18.61
CA THR A 46 30.22 3.72 -18.17
C THR A 46 29.96 3.51 -16.68
N MET A 47 29.45 4.54 -16.03
CA MET A 47 29.02 4.48 -14.64
C MET A 47 27.64 5.12 -14.50
N CYS A 48 26.95 4.82 -13.41
CA CYS A 48 25.76 5.54 -13.05
C CYS A 48 25.71 5.87 -11.56
N ASP A 49 24.84 6.83 -11.22
CA ASP A 49 24.52 7.20 -9.84
C ASP A 49 23.00 7.42 -9.72
N VAL A 50 22.41 6.87 -8.67
CA VAL A 50 21.02 7.09 -8.30
C VAL A 50 20.96 7.06 -6.77
N PRO A 51 20.41 8.10 -6.11
CA PRO A 51 20.33 8.11 -4.67
C PRO A 51 19.18 7.20 -4.20
N SER A 52 19.39 6.56 -3.05
CA SER A 52 18.32 5.92 -2.29
C SER A 52 17.33 6.97 -1.81
N VAL A 53 16.04 6.73 -2.00
CA VAL A 53 14.99 7.71 -1.67
C VAL A 53 13.74 7.04 -1.10
N PRO A 54 12.88 7.78 -0.36
CA PRO A 54 11.62 7.23 0.12
C PRO A 54 10.66 6.85 -1.02
N LEU A 55 9.74 5.94 -0.74
CA LEU A 55 8.64 5.61 -1.66
C LEU A 55 7.84 6.88 -2.02
N ASN A 56 7.42 7.00 -3.29
CA ASN A 56 6.68 8.14 -3.87
C ASN A 56 7.44 9.46 -3.92
N SER A 57 8.71 9.50 -3.54
CA SER A 57 9.54 10.70 -3.68
C SER A 57 10.12 10.84 -5.09
N ARG A 58 10.58 12.05 -5.43
CA ARG A 58 11.26 12.32 -6.70
C ARG A 58 12.74 11.99 -6.58
N THR A 59 13.30 11.34 -7.60
CA THR A 59 14.74 11.11 -7.72
C THR A 59 15.17 11.16 -9.19
N SER A 60 16.45 10.96 -9.47
CA SER A 60 16.97 10.90 -10.83
C SER A 60 18.19 9.98 -10.91
N LEU A 61 18.25 9.20 -11.98
CA LEU A 61 19.41 8.41 -12.37
C LEU A 61 20.31 9.24 -13.29
N THR A 62 21.60 9.32 -12.98
CA THR A 62 22.59 9.96 -13.84
C THR A 62 23.54 8.93 -14.40
N CYS A 63 23.70 8.90 -15.72
CA CYS A 63 24.68 8.08 -16.42
C CYS A 63 25.88 8.92 -16.83
N TYR A 64 27.07 8.34 -16.72
CA TYR A 64 28.32 8.96 -17.13
C TYR A 64 29.00 8.11 -18.22
N PHE A 65 29.46 8.78 -19.26
CA PHE A 65 30.10 8.19 -20.44
C PHE A 65 31.55 8.69 -20.59
N PRO A 66 32.45 7.86 -21.13
CA PRO A 66 33.85 8.24 -21.35
C PRO A 66 34.02 9.27 -22.48
N GLU A 67 32.99 9.43 -23.31
CA GLU A 67 32.96 10.30 -24.47
C GLU A 67 31.74 11.22 -24.41
N ASP A 68 31.86 12.37 -25.06
CA ASP A 68 30.75 13.30 -25.23
C ASP A 68 29.81 12.81 -26.34
N LEU A 69 28.68 12.21 -25.93
CA LEU A 69 27.73 11.66 -26.89
C LEU A 69 27.02 12.74 -27.70
N SER A 70 27.02 14.01 -27.28
CA SER A 70 26.48 15.10 -28.10
C SER A 70 27.21 15.25 -29.44
N LYS A 71 28.50 14.89 -29.47
CA LYS A 71 29.40 15.05 -30.62
C LYS A 71 29.56 13.79 -31.47
N ASN A 72 29.12 12.63 -30.96
CA ASN A 72 29.24 11.36 -31.67
C ASN A 72 27.88 10.87 -32.21
N THR A 73 27.93 9.83 -33.04
CA THR A 73 26.74 9.16 -33.60
C THR A 73 26.35 7.92 -32.80
N ALA A 74 26.82 7.78 -31.55
CA ALA A 74 26.55 6.60 -30.75
C ALA A 74 25.08 6.52 -30.33
N ASP A 75 24.54 5.31 -30.42
CA ASP A 75 23.31 4.93 -29.74
C ASP A 75 23.61 4.70 -28.26
N PHE A 76 22.63 4.93 -27.40
CA PHE A 76 22.77 4.70 -25.97
C PHE A 76 21.46 4.26 -25.34
N SER A 77 21.58 3.46 -24.27
CA SER A 77 20.45 2.89 -23.56
C SER A 77 20.70 2.83 -22.06
N VAL A 78 19.63 2.93 -21.29
CA VAL A 78 19.60 2.71 -19.85
C VAL A 78 18.79 1.45 -19.60
N TYR A 79 19.35 0.54 -18.82
CA TYR A 79 18.70 -0.71 -18.44
C TYR A 79 18.44 -0.74 -16.94
N HIS A 80 17.33 -1.35 -16.57
CA HIS A 80 16.97 -1.72 -15.21
C HIS A 80 17.01 -3.24 -15.08
N HIS A 81 17.73 -3.72 -14.07
CA HIS A 81 17.94 -5.12 -13.76
C HIS A 81 17.22 -5.42 -12.45
N SER A 82 15.96 -5.84 -12.55
CA SER A 82 15.23 -6.41 -11.42
C SER A 82 15.62 -7.89 -11.26
N GLY A 83 15.56 -8.44 -10.05
CA GLY A 83 16.01 -9.80 -9.73
C GLY A 83 15.26 -10.95 -10.46
N ARG A 84 14.34 -10.64 -11.40
CA ARG A 84 13.54 -11.59 -12.18
C ARG A 84 14.07 -11.85 -13.60
N SER A 85 15.38 -11.76 -13.81
CA SER A 85 16.13 -12.33 -14.95
C SER A 85 15.98 -11.70 -16.34
N GLU A 86 15.22 -10.61 -16.51
CA GLU A 86 15.22 -9.86 -17.77
C GLU A 86 15.45 -8.36 -17.51
N SER A 87 16.50 -7.81 -18.10
CA SER A 87 16.83 -6.39 -18.01
C SER A 87 15.81 -5.58 -18.82
N GLY A 88 14.99 -4.79 -18.14
CA GLY A 88 14.06 -3.86 -18.77
C GLY A 88 14.81 -2.69 -19.40
N THR A 89 14.54 -2.38 -20.67
CA THR A 89 15.05 -1.13 -21.26
C THR A 89 14.23 0.03 -20.71
N VAL A 90 14.86 0.87 -19.88
CA VAL A 90 14.24 2.09 -19.31
C VAL A 90 14.16 3.17 -20.37
N MET A 91 15.25 3.35 -21.09
CA MET A 91 15.38 4.34 -22.15
C MET A 91 16.30 3.82 -23.24
N SER A 92 15.99 4.11 -24.48
CA SER A 92 16.90 3.88 -25.61
C SER A 92 16.85 5.06 -26.57
N CYS A 93 18.00 5.51 -27.02
CA CYS A 93 18.16 6.56 -28.00
C CYS A 93 18.95 6.02 -29.18
N LYS A 94 18.36 6.12 -30.37
CA LYS A 94 18.98 5.71 -31.63
C LYS A 94 19.20 6.91 -32.54
N ARG A 95 20.33 6.92 -33.23
CA ARG A 95 20.62 7.86 -34.30
C ARG A 95 19.84 7.45 -35.55
N ILE A 96 18.94 8.30 -36.02
CA ILE A 96 18.19 8.09 -37.28
C ILE A 96 18.50 9.26 -38.21
N GLY A 97 19.48 9.04 -39.11
CA GLY A 97 20.01 10.10 -39.96
C GLY A 97 20.60 11.24 -39.14
N ASP A 98 20.12 12.47 -39.40
CA ASP A 98 20.60 13.67 -38.71
C ASP A 98 19.87 13.95 -37.38
N HIS A 99 18.83 13.19 -37.05
CA HIS A 99 18.06 13.35 -35.80
C HIS A 99 18.30 12.20 -34.80
N ARG A 100 18.00 12.44 -33.52
CA ARG A 100 18.07 11.44 -32.45
C ARG A 100 16.66 11.09 -32.00
N SER A 101 16.30 9.81 -32.10
CA SER A 101 15.01 9.32 -31.64
C SER A 101 15.19 8.58 -30.33
N CYS A 102 14.58 9.09 -29.27
CA CYS A 102 14.61 8.51 -27.93
C CYS A 102 13.24 7.95 -27.53
N ASN A 103 13.24 6.78 -26.91
CA ASN A 103 12.07 6.17 -26.31
C ASN A 103 12.36 5.91 -24.84
N THR A 104 11.45 6.33 -23.96
CA THR A 104 11.53 6.21 -22.50
C THR A 104 10.25 5.55 -22.01
N ILE A 105 10.36 4.53 -21.16
CA ILE A 105 9.19 3.84 -20.61
C ILE A 105 8.43 4.71 -19.59
N GLY A 106 7.18 4.36 -19.33
CA GLY A 106 6.36 5.04 -18.33
C GLY A 106 7.00 5.01 -16.93
N GLY A 107 6.85 6.10 -16.18
CA GLY A 107 7.46 6.26 -14.84
C GLY A 107 8.85 6.91 -14.85
N TYR A 108 9.42 7.17 -16.03
CA TYR A 108 10.70 7.86 -16.20
C TYR A 108 10.56 9.05 -17.15
N GLU A 109 11.41 10.07 -16.98
CA GLU A 109 11.43 11.28 -17.79
C GLU A 109 12.85 11.55 -18.31
N PHE A 110 12.99 11.82 -19.60
CA PHE A 110 14.26 12.23 -20.19
C PHE A 110 14.07 13.52 -20.98
N ASP A 111 14.92 14.51 -20.70
CA ASP A 111 14.83 15.86 -21.28
C ASP A 111 15.51 15.99 -22.65
N GLN A 112 16.03 14.88 -23.19
CA GLN A 112 16.79 14.81 -24.44
C GLN A 112 18.15 15.53 -24.41
N THR A 113 18.59 15.98 -23.23
CA THR A 113 19.92 16.56 -23.06
C THR A 113 20.93 15.44 -22.83
N VAL A 114 21.93 15.37 -23.71
CA VAL A 114 23.03 14.40 -23.58
C VAL A 114 24.35 15.09 -23.87
N THR A 115 25.36 14.79 -23.05
CA THR A 115 26.75 15.19 -23.26
C THR A 115 27.67 13.99 -22.98
N ASN A 116 28.70 14.15 -22.14
CA ASN A 116 29.38 13.02 -21.50
C ASN A 116 28.58 12.43 -20.32
N HIS A 117 27.38 12.96 -20.06
CA HIS A 117 26.42 12.41 -19.12
C HIS A 117 24.99 12.64 -19.62
N LEU A 118 24.05 11.91 -19.04
CA LEU A 118 22.61 12.16 -19.18
C LEU A 118 21.91 11.88 -17.86
N THR A 119 20.74 12.48 -17.68
CA THR A 119 19.92 12.30 -16.48
C THR A 119 18.53 11.82 -16.87
N VAL A 120 18.08 10.74 -16.24
CA VAL A 120 16.72 10.22 -16.35
C VAL A 120 16.00 10.48 -15.03
N GLY A 121 14.97 11.32 -15.07
CA GLY A 121 14.13 11.64 -13.93
C GLY A 121 13.20 10.48 -13.56
N ILE A 122 12.98 10.30 -12.26
CA ILE A 122 11.99 9.39 -11.68
C ILE A 122 11.05 10.27 -10.84
N PRO A 123 9.91 10.72 -11.40
CA PRO A 123 9.04 11.68 -10.73
C PRO A 123 8.42 11.16 -9.44
N LYS A 124 8.16 9.85 -9.37
CA LYS A 124 7.62 9.14 -8.20
C LYS A 124 8.26 7.76 -8.13
N ALA A 125 9.20 7.57 -7.20
CA ALA A 125 9.89 6.32 -7.00
C ALA A 125 8.93 5.23 -6.49
N GLN A 126 8.88 4.10 -7.19
CA GLN A 126 7.96 2.99 -6.93
C GLN A 126 8.73 1.66 -6.75
N GLU A 127 8.09 0.67 -6.11
CA GLU A 127 8.72 -0.63 -5.79
C GLU A 127 9.23 -1.38 -7.03
N ASP A 128 8.53 -1.26 -8.16
CA ASP A 128 8.91 -1.86 -9.44
C ASP A 128 10.16 -1.22 -10.06
N GLN A 129 10.52 0.00 -9.62
CA GLN A 129 11.73 0.71 -10.05
C GLN A 129 12.93 0.42 -9.15
N GLU A 130 12.76 -0.29 -8.03
CA GLU A 130 13.87 -0.69 -7.18
C GLU A 130 14.78 -1.71 -7.89
N GLY A 131 16.09 -1.63 -7.67
CA GLY A 131 17.04 -2.57 -8.25
C GLY A 131 18.23 -1.90 -8.92
N SER A 132 18.93 -2.67 -9.75
CA SER A 132 20.21 -2.28 -10.32
C SER A 132 20.03 -1.64 -11.70
N TYR A 133 20.76 -0.57 -12.00
CA TYR A 133 20.72 0.14 -13.27
C TYR A 133 22.08 0.09 -13.95
N SER A 134 22.09 0.06 -15.28
CA SER A 134 23.30 0.18 -16.09
C SER A 134 23.08 1.08 -17.30
N CYS A 135 24.14 1.76 -17.72
CA CYS A 135 24.10 2.66 -18.87
C CYS A 135 25.05 2.14 -19.95
N HIS A 136 24.57 2.06 -21.17
CA HIS A 136 25.29 1.47 -22.30
C HIS A 136 25.33 2.47 -23.45
N TYR A 137 26.41 2.43 -24.23
CA TYR A 137 26.49 3.17 -25.49
C TYR A 137 27.27 2.35 -26.53
N THR A 138 27.02 2.63 -27.81
CA THR A 138 27.72 2.00 -28.92
C THR A 138 29.08 2.66 -29.14
N SER A 139 30.15 1.87 -29.04
CA SER A 139 31.53 2.29 -29.32
C SER A 139 32.22 1.27 -30.21
N SER A 140 33.31 1.69 -30.86
CA SER A 140 34.19 0.81 -31.64
C SER A 140 35.00 -0.16 -30.78
N ALA A 141 35.18 0.14 -29.49
CA ALA A 141 35.85 -0.73 -28.53
C ALA A 141 34.86 -1.27 -27.49
N PRO A 142 35.09 -2.48 -26.91
CA PRO A 142 34.25 -3.00 -25.84
C PRO A 142 34.26 -2.06 -24.62
N VAL A 143 33.08 -1.58 -24.24
CA VAL A 143 32.88 -0.68 -23.10
C VAL A 143 32.39 -1.51 -21.92
N ARG A 144 33.06 -1.41 -20.77
CA ARG A 144 32.56 -2.01 -19.52
C ARG A 144 31.54 -1.08 -18.88
N TYR A 145 30.68 -1.60 -18.03
CA TYR A 145 29.74 -0.78 -17.28
C TYR A 145 29.79 -1.14 -15.80
N GLU A 146 29.58 -0.14 -14.96
CA GLU A 146 29.39 -0.29 -13.53
C GLU A 146 27.94 0.05 -13.19
N ASN A 147 27.33 -0.83 -12.40
CA ASN A 147 25.94 -0.65 -12.01
C ASN A 147 25.84 0.28 -10.81
N CYS A 148 24.71 0.98 -10.72
CA CYS A 148 24.23 1.64 -9.53
C CYS A 148 22.93 0.98 -9.08
N SER A 149 22.49 1.23 -7.86
CA SER A 149 21.27 0.61 -7.33
C SER A 149 20.38 1.64 -6.68
N LEU A 150 19.14 1.70 -7.12
CA LEU A 150 18.09 2.39 -6.40
C LEU A 150 17.60 1.46 -5.29
N THR A 151 17.61 1.97 -4.07
CA THR A 151 16.93 1.34 -2.94
C THR A 151 15.89 2.28 -2.37
N LEU A 152 14.72 1.74 -2.07
CA LEU A 152 13.65 2.51 -1.45
C LEU A 152 13.85 2.51 0.06
N THR A 153 13.84 3.69 0.67
CA THR A 153 13.85 3.81 2.12
C THR A 153 12.42 3.81 2.64
N THR A 154 12.06 2.79 3.43
CA THR A 154 10.83 2.81 4.21
C THR A 154 11.03 3.76 5.37
N VAL A 155 10.80 5.04 5.15
CA VAL A 155 10.69 5.98 6.25
C VAL A 155 9.32 5.72 6.88
N THR A 156 9.26 5.31 8.13
CA THR A 156 8.00 5.31 8.89
C THR A 156 7.86 6.69 9.53
N SER A 157 6.66 7.26 9.51
CA SER A 157 6.38 8.52 10.19
C SER A 157 6.75 8.38 11.68
N PHE A 158 7.57 9.29 12.21
CA PHE A 158 8.01 9.26 13.60
C PHE A 158 7.98 10.66 14.21
N CYS A 159 7.92 10.74 15.54
CA CYS A 159 8.02 12.00 16.26
C CYS A 159 9.22 11.99 17.21
N ASN A 160 9.91 13.12 17.26
CA ASN A 160 11.01 13.38 18.16
C ASN A 160 10.66 14.56 19.07
N ILE A 161 10.89 14.38 20.37
CA ILE A 161 10.72 15.42 21.39
C ILE A 161 11.88 15.35 22.37
N SER A 162 12.48 16.50 22.67
CA SER A 162 13.50 16.59 23.71
C SER A 162 12.85 16.56 25.09
N SER A 163 13.51 15.91 26.05
CA SER A 163 13.12 16.05 27.46
C SER A 163 13.29 17.50 27.90
N VAL A 164 12.25 18.07 28.51
CA VAL A 164 12.24 19.46 28.98
C VAL A 164 11.86 19.52 30.45
N VAL A 165 12.28 20.59 31.12
CA VAL A 165 11.86 20.85 32.50
C VAL A 165 10.41 21.33 32.49
N GLU A 166 9.64 20.98 33.52
CA GLU A 166 8.27 21.48 33.67
C GLU A 166 8.26 23.02 33.62
N THR A 167 7.23 23.58 32.97
CA THR A 167 7.06 25.01 32.65
C THR A 167 7.94 25.60 31.54
N GLU A 168 8.97 24.89 31.08
CA GLU A 168 9.78 25.34 29.94
C GLU A 168 9.06 25.11 28.59
N PRO A 169 9.38 25.92 27.56
CA PRO A 169 8.86 25.68 26.22
C PRO A 169 9.49 24.43 25.61
N ALA A 170 8.68 23.61 24.95
CA ALA A 170 9.12 22.42 24.22
C ALA A 170 8.75 22.53 22.74
N SER A 171 9.45 21.74 21.92
CA SER A 171 9.10 21.55 20.52
C SER A 171 9.12 20.05 20.18
N LEU A 172 8.00 19.58 19.66
CA LEU A 172 7.85 18.24 19.09
C LEU A 172 8.01 18.37 17.57
N THR A 173 8.88 17.54 16.99
CA THR A 173 9.03 17.47 15.54
C THR A 173 8.53 16.12 15.08
N CYS A 174 7.53 16.11 14.22
CA CYS A 174 7.09 14.89 13.56
C CYS A 174 7.56 14.90 12.11
N THR A 175 8.26 13.84 11.73
CA THR A 175 8.75 13.61 10.38
C THR A 175 7.87 12.56 9.73
N PHE A 176 7.37 12.86 8.54
CA PHE A 176 6.50 12.00 7.77
C PHE A 176 7.31 11.21 6.75
N ASN A 177 6.77 10.06 6.36
CA ASN A 177 7.32 9.21 5.30
C ASN A 177 7.24 9.81 3.90
N VAL A 178 6.33 10.77 3.70
CA VAL A 178 6.08 11.48 2.45
C VAL A 178 6.08 12.98 2.67
N ASP A 179 6.36 13.75 1.62
CA ASP A 179 6.09 15.19 1.64
C ASP A 179 4.56 15.42 1.65
N VAL A 180 4.04 15.76 2.83
CA VAL A 180 2.59 15.96 3.03
C VAL A 180 2.07 17.22 2.34
N ASN A 181 2.95 18.16 1.99
CA ASN A 181 2.60 19.34 1.22
C ASN A 181 2.52 19.04 -0.28
N ALA A 182 3.40 18.19 -0.81
CA ALA A 182 3.34 17.74 -2.19
C ALA A 182 2.16 16.79 -2.44
N THR A 183 1.94 15.84 -1.52
CA THR A 183 0.88 14.81 -1.65
C THR A 183 -0.52 15.32 -1.30
N LYS A 184 -0.61 16.41 -0.54
CA LYS A 184 -1.88 16.92 0.01
C LYS A 184 -2.62 15.88 0.86
N ASN A 185 -1.87 14.99 1.51
CA ASN A 185 -2.42 14.02 2.45
C ASN A 185 -2.84 14.71 3.75
N ASN A 186 -3.99 14.31 4.29
CA ASN A 186 -4.37 14.70 5.65
C ASN A 186 -3.46 13.95 6.64
N PHE A 187 -3.33 14.45 7.85
CA PHE A 187 -2.53 13.76 8.86
C PHE A 187 -2.98 14.13 10.26
N SER A 188 -2.74 13.23 11.21
CA SER A 188 -3.03 13.45 12.62
C SER A 188 -1.87 13.03 13.50
N LEU A 189 -1.78 13.67 14.66
CA LEU A 189 -0.79 13.39 15.68
C LEU A 189 -1.53 13.01 16.94
N ALA A 190 -1.13 11.88 17.53
CA ALA A 190 -1.71 11.37 18.75
C ALA A 190 -0.64 11.32 19.85
N ARG A 191 -1.06 11.66 21.08
CA ARG A 191 -0.29 11.39 22.29
C ARG A 191 -0.84 10.14 22.94
N ILE A 192 0.03 9.16 23.16
CA ILE A 192 -0.24 7.89 23.82
C ILE A 192 0.38 7.98 25.22
N GLY A 193 -0.45 8.18 26.25
CA GLY A 193 0.01 8.26 27.64
C GLY A 193 -1.13 8.51 28.62
N GLY A 194 -1.13 7.79 29.76
CA GLY A 194 -2.20 7.79 30.76
C GLY A 194 -2.75 6.38 31.03
N ALA A 195 -3.66 6.27 32.01
CA ALA A 195 -4.20 4.99 32.52
C ALA A 195 -4.94 4.12 31.46
N ASP A 196 -5.34 4.70 30.33
CA ASP A 196 -6.28 4.05 29.40
C ASP A 196 -5.66 3.57 28.08
N SER A 197 -4.35 3.74 27.85
CA SER A 197 -3.63 3.30 26.62
C SER A 197 -4.25 3.73 25.27
N LYS A 198 -5.30 4.55 25.26
CA LYS A 198 -5.93 5.11 24.06
C LYS A 198 -5.21 6.40 23.69
N GLY A 199 -4.71 6.47 22.46
CA GLY A 199 -4.10 7.68 21.93
C GLY A 199 -5.13 8.82 21.85
N VAL A 200 -4.72 10.01 22.26
CA VAL A 200 -5.52 11.24 22.15
C VAL A 200 -4.97 12.06 21.00
N ASP A 201 -5.81 12.38 20.01
CA ASP A 201 -5.42 13.28 18.92
C ASP A 201 -5.14 14.68 19.47
N ILE A 202 -3.90 15.14 19.31
CA ILE A 202 -3.45 16.46 19.76
C ILE A 202 -3.39 17.47 18.61
N VAL A 203 -3.18 17.02 17.38
CA VAL A 203 -3.18 17.83 16.18
C VAL A 203 -3.84 17.05 15.07
N THR A 204 -4.76 17.69 14.35
CA THR A 204 -5.37 17.14 13.14
C THR A 204 -5.27 18.18 12.05
N CYS A 205 -4.69 17.80 10.90
CA CYS A 205 -4.50 18.69 9.77
C CYS A 205 -5.18 18.14 8.53
N THR A 206 -5.92 19.02 7.85
CA THR A 206 -6.73 18.68 6.67
C THR A 206 -6.48 19.67 5.55
N TRP A 207 -6.42 19.17 4.32
CA TRP A 207 -6.32 20.00 3.12
C TRP A 207 -7.69 20.38 2.60
N LEU A 208 -7.95 21.68 2.51
CA LEU A 208 -9.18 22.26 1.97
C LEU A 208 -8.81 23.22 0.84
N LYS A 209 -9.15 22.87 -0.42
CA LYS A 209 -8.86 23.70 -1.62
C LYS A 209 -7.40 24.20 -1.64
N ASP A 210 -6.46 23.26 -1.52
CA ASP A 210 -5.00 23.48 -1.48
C ASP A 210 -4.45 24.29 -0.30
N GLN A 211 -5.29 24.60 0.71
CA GLN A 211 -4.84 25.20 1.96
C GLN A 211 -4.85 24.19 3.10
N LEU A 212 -3.75 24.14 3.86
CA LEU A 212 -3.66 23.31 5.05
C LEU A 212 -4.37 23.99 6.22
N LYS A 213 -5.30 23.28 6.84
CA LYS A 213 -5.97 23.71 8.06
C LYS A 213 -5.72 22.70 9.16
N CYS A 214 -5.05 23.14 10.23
CA CYS A 214 -4.80 22.35 11.42
C CYS A 214 -5.66 22.79 12.60
N THR A 215 -6.08 21.83 13.40
CA THR A 215 -6.71 22.02 14.71
C THR A 215 -5.82 21.39 15.78
N THR A 216 -5.58 22.12 16.87
CA THR A 216 -4.73 21.66 17.97
C THR A 216 -5.52 21.52 19.27
N ALA A 217 -5.12 20.58 20.12
CA ALA A 217 -5.59 20.46 21.48
C ALA A 217 -5.03 21.61 22.34
N PRO A 218 -5.68 21.96 23.47
CA PRO A 218 -5.17 23.00 24.38
C PRO A 218 -3.72 22.72 24.81
N GLY A 219 -2.88 23.75 24.83
CA GLY A 219 -1.46 23.64 25.19
C GLY A 219 -0.51 23.38 24.02
N TYR A 220 -1.04 23.15 22.81
CA TYR A 220 -0.25 22.90 21.59
C TYR A 220 -0.48 23.99 20.54
N GLU A 221 0.60 24.42 19.88
CA GLU A 221 0.59 25.42 18.82
C GLU A 221 1.29 24.91 17.55
N VAL A 222 0.79 25.28 16.38
CA VAL A 222 1.34 24.88 15.09
C VAL A 222 1.36 26.07 14.12
N ASN A 223 2.41 26.18 13.31
CA ASN A 223 2.61 27.28 12.36
C ASN A 223 2.11 26.97 10.93
N ASN A 224 1.32 25.90 10.76
CA ASN A 224 0.76 25.42 9.48
C ASN A 224 1.75 25.32 8.30
N THR A 225 3.06 25.30 8.58
CA THR A 225 4.11 25.17 7.56
C THR A 225 4.57 23.72 7.60
N VAL A 226 4.32 22.98 6.52
CA VAL A 226 4.63 21.55 6.45
C VAL A 226 5.34 21.21 5.15
N THR A 227 6.28 20.28 5.23
CA THR A 227 6.96 19.64 4.10
C THR A 227 6.94 18.13 4.33
N ASP A 228 8.10 17.51 4.52
CA ASP A 228 8.34 16.21 5.13
C ASP A 228 8.28 16.22 6.67
N HIS A 229 8.18 17.38 7.31
CA HIS A 229 8.07 17.48 8.76
C HIS A 229 7.09 18.56 9.21
N LEU A 230 6.62 18.42 10.46
CA LEU A 230 5.83 19.42 11.18
C LEU A 230 6.43 19.68 12.56
N VAL A 231 6.56 20.95 12.92
CA VAL A 231 6.98 21.39 14.24
C VAL A 231 5.78 21.86 15.05
N ILE A 232 5.57 21.24 16.21
CA ILE A 232 4.53 21.59 17.18
C ILE A 232 5.22 22.22 18.39
N ARG A 233 4.75 23.39 18.79
CA ARG A 233 5.24 24.09 19.97
C ARG A 233 4.35 23.78 21.16
N VAL A 234 4.99 23.58 22.30
CA VAL A 234 4.34 23.51 23.61
C VAL A 234 4.89 24.68 24.41
N PRO A 235 4.19 25.81 24.50
CA PRO A 235 4.73 27.03 25.13
C PRO A 235 5.08 26.86 26.61
N ARG A 236 4.35 25.98 27.30
CA ARG A 236 4.54 25.66 28.72
C ARG A 236 4.35 24.17 28.94
N ALA A 237 5.44 23.42 29.07
CA ALA A 237 5.39 21.99 29.34
C ALA A 237 4.78 21.71 30.73
N SER A 238 4.02 20.61 30.84
CA SER A 238 3.34 20.18 32.07
C SER A 238 3.27 18.66 32.09
N ARG A 239 2.86 18.08 33.22
CA ARG A 239 2.66 16.63 33.34
C ARG A 239 1.65 16.08 32.33
N ASP A 240 0.67 16.87 31.91
CA ASP A 240 -0.34 16.48 30.91
C ASP A 240 0.25 16.28 29.52
N HIS A 241 1.43 16.85 29.26
CA HIS A 241 2.17 16.67 28.01
C HIS A 241 3.11 15.45 28.05
N THR A 242 3.06 14.63 29.11
CA THR A 242 3.88 13.42 29.20
C THR A 242 3.23 12.29 28.40
N GLY A 243 4.03 11.58 27.60
CA GLY A 243 3.57 10.43 26.81
C GLY A 243 4.46 10.15 25.60
N THR A 244 4.11 9.09 24.87
CA THR A 244 4.70 8.77 23.57
C THR A 244 3.89 9.48 22.48
N TYR A 245 4.56 10.15 21.56
CA TYR A 245 3.92 10.86 20.46
C TYR A 245 4.03 10.05 19.17
N THR A 246 2.93 9.92 18.44
CA THR A 246 2.88 9.24 17.15
C THR A 246 2.24 10.16 16.11
N CYS A 247 2.75 10.12 14.88
CA CYS A 247 2.20 10.81 13.75
C CYS A 247 1.73 9.80 12.71
N HIS A 248 0.58 10.07 12.11
CA HIS A 248 -0.03 9.21 11.10
C HIS A 248 -0.43 10.08 9.91
N ASP A 249 0.01 9.71 8.72
CA ASP A 249 -0.54 10.20 7.47
C ASP A 249 -1.88 9.47 7.20
N GLN A 250 -2.91 10.25 6.91
CA GLN A 250 -4.22 9.76 6.49
C GLN A 250 -4.30 9.89 4.98
N LEU A 251 -4.28 8.75 4.28
CA LEU A 251 -4.45 8.72 2.84
C LEU A 251 -5.83 9.27 2.47
N LYS A 252 -5.87 10.08 1.40
CA LYS A 252 -7.13 10.52 0.81
C LYS A 252 -7.66 9.40 -0.09
N CYS A 253 -8.43 8.47 0.48
CA CYS A 253 -9.08 7.42 -0.29
C CYS A 253 -10.41 7.94 -0.88
N THR A 254 -10.64 7.65 -2.17
CA THR A 254 -11.97 7.76 -2.78
C THR A 254 -12.65 6.40 -2.70
N THR A 255 -13.81 6.33 -2.06
CA THR A 255 -14.62 5.11 -2.00
C THR A 255 -15.84 5.20 -2.91
N ALA A 256 -16.26 4.06 -3.45
CA ALA A 256 -17.58 3.97 -4.09
C ALA A 256 -18.69 4.05 -3.01
N PRO A 257 -19.90 4.51 -3.34
CA PRO A 257 -21.02 4.52 -2.42
C PRO A 257 -21.26 3.13 -1.80
N GLY A 258 -21.47 3.07 -0.47
CA GLY A 258 -21.66 1.81 0.25
C GLY A 258 -20.39 1.20 0.87
N TYR A 259 -19.21 1.76 0.55
CA TYR A 259 -17.92 1.34 1.09
C TYR A 259 -17.31 2.43 1.97
N GLU A 260 -16.85 2.01 3.15
CA GLU A 260 -16.07 2.85 4.08
C GLU A 260 -14.66 2.28 4.19
N VAL A 261 -13.66 3.15 4.25
CA VAL A 261 -12.26 2.74 4.41
C VAL A 261 -11.66 3.47 5.60
N ASN A 262 -10.90 2.74 6.41
CA ASN A 262 -10.07 3.36 7.42
C ASN A 262 -8.87 3.99 6.68
N ASN A 263 -8.78 5.32 6.66
CA ASN A 263 -7.70 6.06 5.98
C ASN A 263 -6.30 5.88 6.63
N LEU A 264 -6.18 4.96 7.57
CA LEU A 264 -4.93 4.57 8.20
C LEU A 264 -4.37 3.37 7.44
N VAL A 265 -3.31 3.58 6.67
CA VAL A 265 -2.67 2.49 5.91
C VAL A 265 -1.36 2.09 6.58
N THR A 266 -1.35 0.87 7.10
CA THR A 266 -0.13 0.13 7.43
C THR A 266 0.09 -0.93 6.34
N ASP A 267 0.76 -2.04 6.66
CA ASP A 267 0.72 -3.30 5.88
C ASP A 267 -0.70 -3.89 5.67
N ARG A 268 -1.74 -3.33 6.32
CA ARG A 268 -3.11 -3.84 6.30
C ARG A 268 -4.13 -2.74 5.95
N LEU A 269 -4.80 -2.89 4.81
CA LEU A 269 -5.96 -2.07 4.43
C LEU A 269 -7.27 -2.76 4.87
N VAL A 270 -8.16 -2.04 5.55
CA VAL A 270 -9.47 -2.56 5.98
C VAL A 270 -10.59 -1.76 5.33
N ILE A 271 -11.38 -2.44 4.49
CA ILE A 271 -12.60 -1.91 3.86
C ILE A 271 -13.80 -2.45 4.63
N ARG A 272 -14.72 -1.56 5.02
CA ARG A 272 -15.97 -1.89 5.70
C ARG A 272 -17.15 -1.67 4.77
N VAL A 273 -18.13 -2.56 4.86
CA VAL A 273 -19.42 -2.45 4.17
C VAL A 273 -20.50 -2.40 5.26
N PRO A 274 -20.94 -1.21 5.72
CA PRO A 274 -21.85 -1.08 6.85
C PRO A 274 -23.21 -1.73 6.61
N ARG A 275 -23.66 -1.73 5.36
CA ARG A 275 -24.91 -2.34 4.89
C ARG A 275 -24.65 -3.09 3.59
N ALA A 276 -24.41 -4.40 3.70
CA ALA A 276 -24.16 -5.23 2.54
C ALA A 276 -25.44 -5.42 1.69
N SER A 277 -25.41 -5.08 0.41
CA SER A 277 -26.47 -5.32 -0.58
C SER A 277 -25.95 -6.25 -1.69
N ARG A 278 -26.85 -6.72 -2.56
CA ARG A 278 -26.48 -7.54 -3.73
C ARG A 278 -25.42 -6.85 -4.60
N ASP A 279 -25.40 -5.53 -4.63
CA ASP A 279 -24.46 -4.72 -5.40
C ASP A 279 -23.02 -4.84 -4.89
N HIS A 280 -22.83 -5.29 -3.64
CA HIS A 280 -21.50 -5.53 -3.06
C HIS A 280 -21.00 -6.97 -3.27
N THR A 281 -21.79 -7.87 -3.87
CA THR A 281 -21.38 -9.25 -4.14
C THR A 281 -20.39 -9.28 -5.31
N GLY A 282 -19.28 -10.00 -5.16
CA GLY A 282 -18.28 -10.12 -6.22
C GLY A 282 -16.90 -10.52 -5.72
N THR A 283 -15.95 -10.57 -6.66
CA THR A 283 -14.55 -10.89 -6.40
C THR A 283 -13.76 -9.60 -6.20
N TYR A 284 -13.12 -9.49 -5.05
CA TYR A 284 -12.29 -8.36 -4.65
C TYR A 284 -10.82 -8.71 -4.82
N VAL A 285 -10.06 -7.78 -5.38
CA VAL A 285 -8.62 -7.89 -5.55
C VAL A 285 -7.97 -6.59 -5.05
N CYS A 286 -6.93 -6.71 -4.22
CA CYS A 286 -6.08 -5.58 -3.89
C CYS A 286 -5.02 -5.43 -4.99
N HIS A 287 -5.08 -4.34 -5.75
CA HIS A 287 -4.09 -4.00 -6.76
C HIS A 287 -3.38 -2.71 -6.36
N VAL A 288 -2.05 -2.73 -6.35
CA VAL A 288 -1.23 -1.53 -6.17
C VAL A 288 -0.85 -1.01 -7.55
N THR A 289 -1.15 0.25 -7.84
CA THR A 289 -0.89 0.83 -9.16
C THR A 289 0.61 0.80 -9.49
N GLY A 290 0.99 0.10 -10.57
CA GLY A 290 2.38 -0.13 -10.98
C GLY A 290 2.85 -1.58 -10.79
N SER A 291 2.10 -2.40 -10.06
CA SER A 291 2.40 -3.83 -9.87
C SER A 291 1.79 -4.70 -10.98
N SER A 292 2.55 -5.73 -11.40
CA SER A 292 2.10 -6.74 -12.38
C SER A 292 0.90 -7.52 -11.85
N MET A 293 -0.12 -7.77 -12.69
CA MET A 293 -1.35 -8.50 -12.35
C MET A 293 -1.13 -9.97 -11.99
N ASP A 294 0.05 -10.53 -12.29
CA ASP A 294 0.36 -11.93 -12.07
C ASP A 294 0.84 -12.17 -10.63
N GLY A 295 -0.09 -12.53 -9.75
CA GLY A 295 0.21 -12.96 -8.37
C GLY A 295 -0.76 -12.52 -7.27
N PHE A 296 -1.81 -11.77 -7.61
CA PHE A 296 -2.76 -11.29 -6.60
C PHE A 296 -3.71 -12.40 -6.13
N LYS A 297 -3.89 -12.49 -4.80
CA LYS A 297 -4.95 -13.31 -4.21
C LYS A 297 -6.27 -12.54 -4.26
N SER A 298 -7.25 -13.13 -4.91
CA SER A 298 -8.63 -12.64 -4.90
C SER A 298 -9.41 -13.20 -3.71
N CYS A 299 -10.40 -12.45 -3.24
CA CYS A 299 -11.34 -12.87 -2.22
C CYS A 299 -12.78 -12.65 -2.71
N ASP A 300 -13.67 -13.62 -2.51
CA ASP A 300 -15.07 -13.47 -2.88
C ASP A 300 -15.91 -12.99 -1.70
N PHE A 301 -16.74 -11.97 -1.95
CA PHE A 301 -17.80 -11.54 -1.03
C PHE A 301 -19.13 -12.05 -1.55
N ILE A 302 -19.75 -12.97 -0.82
CA ILE A 302 -21.01 -13.60 -1.20
C ILE A 302 -22.05 -13.30 -0.13
N LEU A 303 -23.17 -12.70 -0.53
CA LEU A 303 -24.33 -12.57 0.34
C LEU A 303 -25.12 -13.87 0.37
N ILE A 304 -25.17 -14.49 1.53
CA ILE A 304 -26.03 -15.63 1.79
C ILE A 304 -27.41 -15.06 2.16
N PRO A 305 -28.47 -15.29 1.36
CA PRO A 305 -29.80 -14.84 1.72
C PRO A 305 -30.25 -15.60 2.97
N ASP A 306 -30.68 -14.86 3.98
CA ASP A 306 -31.35 -15.42 5.14
C ASP A 306 -32.77 -15.84 4.71
N VAL A 307 -32.87 -16.99 4.05
CA VAL A 307 -34.16 -17.60 3.74
C VAL A 307 -34.63 -18.23 5.04
N PRO A 308 -35.71 -17.72 5.68
CA PRO A 308 -36.19 -18.32 6.91
C PRO A 308 -36.50 -19.78 6.63
N ALA A 309 -35.98 -20.71 7.44
CA ALA A 309 -36.19 -22.15 7.25
C ALA A 309 -37.68 -22.52 7.06
N VAL A 310 -38.58 -21.70 7.64
CA VAL A 310 -40.04 -21.78 7.50
C VAL A 310 -40.52 -21.62 6.05
N VAL A 311 -39.91 -20.75 5.24
CA VAL A 311 -40.30 -20.55 3.84
C VAL A 311 -39.92 -21.76 3.00
N LEU A 312 -38.76 -22.37 3.29
CA LEU A 312 -38.31 -23.57 2.60
C LEU A 312 -39.17 -24.79 2.98
N THR A 313 -39.51 -24.95 4.25
CA THR A 313 -40.40 -26.04 4.70
C THR A 313 -41.81 -25.90 4.17
N VAL A 314 -42.37 -24.68 4.11
CA VAL A 314 -43.70 -24.45 3.52
C VAL A 314 -43.67 -24.70 2.01
N ALA A 315 -42.65 -24.25 1.28
CA ALA A 315 -42.54 -24.50 -0.16
C ALA A 315 -42.43 -26.01 -0.48
N ILE A 316 -41.63 -26.76 0.28
CA ILE A 316 -41.50 -28.21 0.14
C ILE A 316 -42.81 -28.91 0.52
N ALA A 317 -43.46 -28.50 1.62
CA ALA A 317 -44.74 -29.05 2.02
C ALA A 317 -45.81 -28.85 0.94
N VAL A 318 -45.91 -27.64 0.37
CA VAL A 318 -46.85 -27.35 -0.72
C VAL A 318 -46.56 -28.20 -1.97
N LEU A 319 -45.28 -28.35 -2.35
CA LEU A 319 -44.87 -29.17 -3.49
C LEU A 319 -45.13 -30.68 -3.30
N VAL A 320 -45.10 -31.19 -2.07
CA VAL A 320 -45.31 -32.63 -1.79
C VAL A 320 -46.77 -32.94 -1.47
N PHE A 321 -47.41 -32.14 -0.61
CA PHE A 321 -48.76 -32.43 -0.12
C PHE A 321 -49.85 -32.17 -1.15
N ILE A 322 -49.69 -31.20 -2.05
CA ILE A 322 -50.68 -30.95 -3.11
C ILE A 322 -50.79 -32.12 -4.08
N PRO A 323 -49.70 -32.63 -4.71
CA PRO A 323 -49.81 -33.76 -5.61
C PRO A 323 -50.25 -35.04 -4.89
N VAL A 324 -49.79 -35.29 -3.65
CA VAL A 324 -50.25 -36.44 -2.86
C VAL A 324 -51.76 -36.36 -2.57
N SER A 325 -52.27 -35.18 -2.20
CA SER A 325 -53.69 -34.97 -1.97
C SER A 325 -54.51 -35.18 -3.25
N LEU A 326 -54.02 -34.71 -4.40
CA LEU A 326 -54.67 -34.94 -5.69
C LEU A 326 -54.69 -36.42 -6.08
N VAL A 327 -53.61 -37.17 -5.81
CA VAL A 327 -53.56 -38.63 -6.04
C VAL A 327 -54.55 -39.35 -5.12
N ILE A 328 -54.64 -38.98 -3.84
CA ILE A 328 -55.59 -39.57 -2.89
C ILE A 328 -57.03 -39.30 -3.35
N VAL A 329 -57.35 -38.07 -3.74
CA VAL A 329 -58.68 -37.72 -4.28
C VAL A 329 -59.00 -38.54 -5.53
N PHE A 330 -58.03 -38.71 -6.44
CA PHE A 330 -58.20 -39.53 -7.64
C PHE A 330 -58.44 -41.01 -7.29
N LEU A 331 -57.71 -41.56 -6.32
CA LEU A 331 -57.91 -42.94 -5.84
C LEU A 331 -59.26 -43.12 -5.15
N VAL A 332 -59.71 -42.16 -4.33
CA VAL A 332 -61.04 -42.19 -3.70
C VAL A 332 -62.15 -42.09 -4.75
N PHE A 333 -61.98 -41.24 -5.77
CA PHE A 333 -62.94 -41.12 -6.86
C PHE A 333 -63.03 -42.44 -7.66
N LYS A 334 -61.90 -43.10 -7.92
CA LYS A 334 -61.86 -44.45 -8.51
C LYS A 334 -62.46 -45.53 -7.61
N CYS A 335 -62.19 -45.50 -6.31
CA CYS A 335 -62.79 -46.42 -5.34
C CYS A 335 -64.31 -46.22 -5.19
N LYS A 336 -64.80 -44.99 -5.31
CA LYS A 336 -66.24 -44.71 -5.28
C LYS A 336 -66.93 -45.29 -6.52
N GLN A 337 -66.32 -45.20 -7.70
CA GLN A 337 -66.81 -45.91 -8.90
C GLN A 337 -66.73 -47.44 -8.76
N SER A 338 -65.69 -47.97 -8.11
CA SER A 338 -65.57 -49.42 -7.86
C SER A 338 -66.62 -49.93 -6.85
N LYS A 339 -66.96 -49.15 -5.82
CA LYS A 339 -68.01 -49.51 -4.85
C LYS A 339 -69.43 -49.43 -5.42
N GLU A 340 -69.64 -48.71 -6.51
CA GLU A 340 -70.92 -48.68 -7.23
C GLU A 340 -71.09 -49.89 -8.18
N LEU A 341 -70.02 -50.65 -8.45
CA LEU A 341 -70.05 -51.86 -9.26
C LEU A 341 -70.04 -53.19 -8.48
N ASP A 342 -69.66 -53.21 -7.19
CA ASP A 342 -69.65 -54.41 -6.34
C ASP A 342 -70.74 -54.41 -5.25
N GLY A 343 -71.88 -53.78 -5.55
CA GLY A 343 -73.13 -53.94 -4.80
C GLY A 343 -73.86 -55.24 -5.17
N LYS A 344 -73.22 -56.42 -5.08
CA LYS A 344 -73.93 -57.71 -5.20
C LYS A 344 -73.17 -58.90 -4.59
N ALA A 345 -73.30 -59.10 -3.28
CA ALA A 345 -73.56 -60.41 -2.63
C ALA A 345 -73.42 -60.29 -1.11
N SER A 346 -74.45 -60.74 -0.40
CA SER A 346 -74.52 -60.90 1.05
C SER A 346 -74.29 -62.38 1.38
N SER A 347 -73.45 -62.71 2.37
CA SER A 347 -73.80 -63.62 3.49
C SER A 347 -72.68 -63.76 4.52
N GLU A 348 -73.10 -63.68 5.79
CA GLU A 348 -72.72 -64.49 6.96
C GLU A 348 -71.34 -64.46 7.68
N ALA A 349 -71.52 -64.33 9.00
CA ALA A 349 -70.88 -65.03 10.13
C ALA A 349 -69.70 -64.38 10.88
N ILE A 350 -69.80 -64.57 12.20
CA ILE A 350 -69.13 -63.92 13.35
C ILE A 350 -68.01 -64.86 13.89
N PRO A 351 -67.46 -64.65 15.11
CA PRO A 351 -66.25 -63.91 15.56
C PRO A 351 -65.05 -64.84 15.89
N LEU A 352 -63.94 -64.31 16.45
CA LEU A 352 -63.37 -64.72 17.76
C LEU A 352 -61.89 -64.30 17.99
N ILE A 353 -61.63 -63.89 19.25
CA ILE A 353 -60.44 -64.17 20.10
C ILE A 353 -59.22 -63.20 20.07
N SER A 354 -59.05 -62.52 21.22
CA SER A 354 -57.81 -61.98 21.85
C SER A 354 -57.13 -63.11 22.67
N PRO A 355 -56.02 -62.98 23.47
CA PRO A 355 -55.13 -61.85 23.80
C PRO A 355 -53.61 -62.23 23.97
N GLU A 356 -52.81 -61.26 24.47
CA GLU A 356 -51.65 -61.39 25.40
C GLU A 356 -50.33 -62.06 24.89
N GLU A 357 -49.10 -61.79 25.39
CA GLU A 357 -48.58 -61.17 26.62
C GLU A 357 -47.05 -60.88 26.44
N ASN A 358 -46.52 -59.87 27.15
CA ASN A 358 -45.24 -59.83 27.91
C ASN A 358 -43.83 -59.96 27.24
N THR A 359 -42.70 -59.48 27.77
CA THR A 359 -42.27 -58.55 28.86
C THR A 359 -40.73 -58.45 28.82
N SER A 360 -40.16 -57.35 29.36
CA SER A 360 -38.78 -57.17 29.89
C SER A 360 -37.62 -57.07 28.88
N SER A 361 -36.55 -56.29 29.09
CA SER A 361 -36.00 -55.65 30.30
C SER A 361 -34.94 -54.59 29.94
N SER A 362 -34.87 -53.52 30.72
CA SER A 362 -33.77 -52.50 30.81
C SER A 362 -32.52 -53.06 31.55
N PRO A 363 -31.33 -52.40 31.62
CA PRO A 363 -31.06 -51.09 32.27
C PRO A 363 -30.07 -50.16 31.50
N THR A 364 -30.19 -48.82 31.56
CA THR A 364 -29.54 -47.82 32.48
C THR A 364 -27.99 -47.83 32.43
N VAL A 365 -27.28 -46.71 32.22
CA VAL A 365 -26.74 -45.82 33.29
C VAL A 365 -26.39 -44.41 32.74
N LEU A 366 -26.61 -43.45 33.65
CA LEU A 366 -26.52 -42.00 33.65
C LEU A 366 -25.23 -41.51 34.36
N SER A 367 -24.70 -40.33 34.01
CA SER A 367 -24.31 -39.22 34.95
C SER A 367 -23.43 -38.19 34.20
N LYS A 368 -23.74 -36.88 34.15
CA LYS A 368 -23.82 -35.78 35.17
C LYS A 368 -22.44 -35.30 35.65
N GLU A 369 -22.06 -34.05 35.32
CA GLU A 369 -22.03 -32.81 36.17
C GLU A 369 -20.82 -32.81 37.13
N GLU A 370 -20.10 -31.74 37.53
CA GLU A 370 -20.16 -30.26 37.62
C GLU A 370 -18.70 -29.81 37.95
N TYR A 371 -18.14 -28.68 37.47
CA TYR A 371 -18.07 -27.32 38.06
C TYR A 371 -17.06 -27.07 39.23
N LEU A 372 -16.24 -26.00 39.07
CA LEU A 372 -15.73 -24.97 40.02
C LEU A 372 -14.22 -24.88 40.37
N ILE A 373 -13.72 -23.66 40.10
CA ILE A 373 -12.76 -22.77 40.81
C ILE A 373 -11.27 -23.13 40.90
N GLY A 374 -10.47 -22.17 40.44
CA GLY A 374 -9.09 -21.90 40.83
C GLY A 374 -8.66 -20.57 40.23
#